data_AF-A0A7Z6UQS7-F1
#
_entry.id   AF-A0A7Z6UQS7-F1
#
_cell.length_a   1.000
_cell.length_b   1.000
_cell.length_c   1.000
_cell.angle_alpha   90.00
_cell.angle_beta   90.00
_cell.angle_gamma   90.00
#
_symmetry.space_group_name_H-M   'P 1'
#
loop_
_entity.id
_entity.type
_entity.pdbx_description
1 polymer ?
#
loop_
_entity_poly.entity_id
_entity_poly.type
_entity_poly.pdbx_seq_one_letter_code
_entity_poly.pdbx_strand_id
1 'polypeptide(L)'
;QEWQRYQTLMQSSRGVYSPGLDPLTALGIEARNDEERRRYAELQVKAEAQRTAKELAYQRAYDDAFKRLYPNLMPIASSESQGAIARPANQGNGRLAVFVKDDCPECSVRVKALQAQKQPFDV
;
A
#
# COMPACT_ATOMS: atom_id res chain seq x y z
N GLN A 1 -10.25 -29.91 -7.38
CA GLN A 1 -11.44 -29.86 -6.51
C GLN A 1 -11.83 -28.42 -6.14
N GLU A 2 -10.94 -27.61 -5.54
CA GLU A 2 -11.25 -26.22 -5.16
C GLU A 2 -11.65 -25.32 -6.35
N TRP A 3 -10.96 -25.46 -7.49
CA TRP A 3 -11.29 -24.71 -8.70
C TRP A 3 -12.69 -25.02 -9.24
N GLN A 4 -13.06 -26.30 -9.30
CA GLN A 4 -14.41 -26.71 -9.71
C GLN A 4 -15.47 -26.18 -8.75
N ARG A 5 -15.17 -26.20 -7.45
CA ARG A 5 -16.06 -25.63 -6.44
C ARG A 5 -16.27 -24.13 -6.64
N TYR A 6 -15.20 -23.37 -6.88
CA TYR A 6 -15.30 -21.96 -7.22
C TYR A 6 -16.20 -21.75 -8.45
N GLN A 7 -15.98 -22.51 -9.52
CA GLN A 7 -16.80 -22.41 -10.73
C GLN A 7 -18.28 -22.67 -10.47
N THR A 8 -18.62 -23.74 -9.72
CA THR A 8 -20.01 -24.02 -9.33
C THR A 8 -20.57 -22.90 -8.45
N LEU A 9 -19.80 -22.37 -7.51
CA LEU A 9 -20.23 -21.28 -6.64
C LEU A 9 -20.53 -20.01 -7.44
N MET A 10 -19.71 -19.69 -8.45
CA MET A 10 -19.93 -18.53 -9.33
C MET A 10 -21.11 -18.71 -10.30
N GLN A 11 -21.67 -19.91 -10.42
CA GLN A 11 -22.94 -20.14 -11.13
C GLN A 11 -24.17 -19.93 -10.22
N SER A 12 -23.96 -19.70 -8.92
CA SER A 12 -25.03 -19.43 -7.94
C SER A 12 -25.29 -17.93 -7.75
N SER A 13 -26.16 -17.58 -6.81
CA SER A 13 -26.42 -16.19 -6.40
C SER A 13 -25.13 -15.43 -6.03
N ARG A 14 -24.10 -16.12 -5.51
CA ARG A 14 -22.78 -15.52 -5.25
C ARG A 14 -22.19 -14.87 -6.50
N GLY A 15 -22.20 -15.56 -7.64
CA GLY A 15 -21.67 -15.02 -8.89
C GLY A 15 -22.54 -13.94 -9.51
N VAL A 16 -23.84 -13.95 -9.24
CA VAL A 16 -24.77 -12.87 -9.64
C VAL A 16 -24.50 -11.60 -8.84
N TYR A 17 -24.35 -11.71 -7.52
CA TYR A 17 -24.11 -10.55 -6.66
C TYR A 17 -22.67 -10.04 -6.71
N SER A 18 -21.70 -10.88 -7.04
CA SER A 18 -20.28 -10.50 -7.08
C SER A 18 -19.57 -11.10 -8.30
N PRO A 19 -19.91 -10.68 -9.54
CA PRO A 19 -19.25 -11.16 -10.74
C PRO A 19 -17.74 -10.89 -10.70
N GLY A 20 -16.92 -11.86 -11.12
CA GLY A 20 -15.47 -11.70 -11.19
C GLY A 20 -14.73 -11.67 -9.85
N LEU A 21 -15.41 -11.96 -8.73
CA LEU A 21 -14.77 -12.08 -7.43
C LEU A 21 -13.66 -13.14 -7.47
N ASP A 22 -12.54 -12.85 -6.83
CA ASP A 22 -11.40 -13.76 -6.83
C ASP A 22 -11.76 -15.09 -6.13
N PRO A 23 -11.14 -16.21 -6.54
CA PRO A 23 -11.53 -17.52 -6.06
C PRO A 23 -11.39 -17.72 -4.55
N LEU A 24 -10.34 -17.16 -3.93
CA LEU A 24 -10.05 -17.38 -2.51
C LEU A 24 -11.00 -16.57 -1.63
N THR A 25 -11.34 -15.34 -2.02
CA THR A 25 -12.38 -14.55 -1.36
C THR A 25 -13.75 -15.19 -1.51
N ALA A 26 -14.11 -15.63 -2.73
CA ALA A 26 -15.40 -16.29 -2.97
C ALA A 26 -15.55 -17.56 -2.11
N LEU A 27 -14.53 -18.42 -2.09
CA LEU A 27 -14.51 -19.64 -1.28
C LEU A 27 -14.47 -19.35 0.23
N GLY A 28 -13.75 -18.30 0.65
CA GLY A 28 -13.66 -17.89 2.06
C GLY A 28 -14.97 -17.36 2.63
N ILE A 29 -15.71 -16.56 1.85
CA ILE A 29 -17.04 -16.06 2.25
C ILE A 29 -18.03 -17.24 2.37
N GLU A 30 -18.00 -18.15 1.40
CA GLU A 30 -18.91 -19.30 1.27
C GLU A 30 -18.33 -20.58 1.91
N ALA A 31 -17.41 -20.42 2.86
CA ALA A 31 -16.80 -21.51 3.60
C ALA A 31 -17.84 -22.22 4.47
N ARG A 32 -17.78 -23.55 4.55
CA ARG A 32 -18.78 -24.38 5.24
C ARG A 32 -18.56 -24.41 6.75
N ASN A 33 -17.35 -24.10 7.20
CA ASN A 33 -16.96 -24.09 8.60
C ASN A 33 -15.79 -23.12 8.82
N ASP A 34 -15.42 -22.90 10.09
CA ASP A 34 -14.41 -21.93 10.48
C ASP A 34 -12.98 -22.34 10.11
N GLU A 35 -12.68 -23.64 10.07
CA GLU A 35 -11.38 -24.14 9.64
C GLU A 35 -11.12 -23.79 8.17
N GLU A 36 -12.13 -24.05 7.34
CA GLU A 36 -12.10 -23.75 5.93
C GLU A 36 -12.01 -22.23 5.67
N ARG A 37 -12.80 -21.45 6.39
CA ARG A 37 -12.76 -19.97 6.33
C ARG A 37 -11.36 -19.45 6.66
N ARG A 38 -10.75 -19.97 7.73
CA ARG A 38 -9.39 -19.62 8.14
C ARG A 38 -8.36 -19.99 7.07
N ARG A 39 -8.45 -21.21 6.54
CA ARG A 39 -7.54 -21.69 5.50
C ARG A 39 -7.57 -20.78 4.27
N TYR A 40 -8.74 -20.40 3.75
CA TYR A 40 -8.81 -19.51 2.60
C TYR A 40 -8.37 -18.08 2.91
N ALA A 41 -8.67 -17.56 4.11
CA ALA A 41 -8.16 -16.26 4.53
C ALA A 41 -6.62 -16.22 4.56
N GLU A 42 -5.98 -17.26 5.10
CA GLU A 42 -4.51 -17.37 5.11
C GLU A 42 -3.93 -17.48 3.69
N LEU A 43 -4.60 -18.22 2.79
CA LEU A 43 -4.21 -18.29 1.39
C LEU A 43 -4.35 -16.93 0.70
N GLN A 44 -5.44 -16.20 0.95
CA GLN A 44 -5.69 -14.88 0.37
C GLN A 44 -4.62 -13.88 0.80
N VAL A 45 -4.28 -13.85 2.10
CA VAL A 45 -3.23 -12.97 2.63
C VAL A 45 -1.88 -13.26 1.95
N LYS A 46 -1.52 -14.54 1.77
CA LYS A 46 -0.28 -14.91 1.08
C LYS A 46 -0.30 -14.51 -0.39
N ALA A 47 -1.43 -14.69 -1.08
CA ALA A 47 -1.60 -14.30 -2.48
C ALA A 47 -1.48 -12.78 -2.66
N GLU A 48 -2.15 -11.99 -1.82
CA GLU A 48 -2.09 -10.53 -1.88
C GLU A 48 -0.72 -9.98 -1.51
N ALA A 49 -0.01 -10.60 -0.55
CA ALA A 49 1.37 -10.24 -0.26
C ALA A 49 2.28 -10.42 -1.48
N GLN A 50 2.13 -11.54 -2.21
CA GLN A 50 2.88 -11.80 -3.44
C GLN A 50 2.48 -10.84 -4.57
N ARG A 51 1.19 -10.55 -4.72
CA ARG A 51 0.67 -9.61 -5.71
C ARG A 51 1.23 -8.21 -5.48
N THR A 52 1.14 -7.71 -4.24
CA THR A 52 1.66 -6.41 -3.84
C THR A 52 3.17 -6.30 -4.07
N ALA A 53 3.93 -7.36 -3.75
CA ALA A 53 5.37 -7.39 -4.02
C ALA A 53 5.70 -7.24 -5.51
N LYS A 54 4.93 -7.90 -6.40
CA LYS A 54 5.08 -7.75 -7.87
C LYS A 54 4.71 -6.36 -8.35
N GLU A 55 3.62 -5.79 -7.82
CA GLU A 55 3.18 -4.45 -8.17
C GLU A 55 4.20 -3.40 -7.75
N LEU A 56 4.76 -3.50 -6.54
CA LEU A 56 5.82 -2.60 -6.08
C LEU A 56 7.10 -2.75 -6.92
N ALA A 57 7.48 -3.98 -7.28
CA ALA A 57 8.63 -4.21 -8.16
C ALA A 57 8.42 -3.57 -9.53
N TYR A 58 7.22 -3.70 -10.10
CA TYR A 58 6.86 -3.04 -11.36
C TYR A 58 6.85 -1.52 -11.21
N GLN A 59 6.28 -0.97 -10.13
CA GLN A 59 6.25 0.46 -9.88
C GLN A 59 7.65 1.07 -9.88
N ARG A 60 8.62 0.43 -9.21
CA ARG A 60 10.02 0.90 -9.22
C ARG A 60 10.60 0.93 -10.63
N ALA A 61 10.36 -0.12 -11.42
CA ALA A 61 10.80 -0.17 -12.82
C ALA A 61 10.11 0.91 -13.68
N TYR A 62 8.83 1.19 -13.41
CA TYR A 62 8.07 2.25 -14.05
C TYR A 62 8.64 3.63 -13.70
N ASP A 63 8.95 3.89 -12.42
CA ASP A 63 9.54 5.15 -11.96
C ASP A 63 10.90 5.41 -12.61
N ASP A 64 11.74 4.39 -12.71
CA ASP A 64 13.04 4.48 -13.39
C ASP A 64 12.88 4.70 -14.91
N ALA A 65 11.90 4.04 -15.53
CA ALA A 65 11.56 4.29 -16.92
C ALA A 65 11.06 5.73 -17.12
N PHE A 66 10.22 6.23 -16.22
CA PHE A 66 9.71 7.59 -16.29
C PHE A 66 10.84 8.62 -16.24
N LYS A 67 11.78 8.50 -15.30
CA LYS A 67 12.95 9.41 -15.20
C LYS A 67 13.78 9.43 -16.49
N ARG A 68 13.95 8.28 -17.13
CA ARG A 68 14.72 8.15 -18.38
C ARG A 68 14.00 8.72 -19.59
N LEU A 69 12.69 8.48 -19.69
CA LEU A 69 11.89 8.89 -20.85
C LEU A 69 11.42 10.34 -20.75
N TYR A 70 11.24 10.85 -19.54
CA TYR A 70 10.65 12.16 -19.27
C TYR A 70 11.44 12.94 -18.20
N PRO A 71 12.76 13.19 -18.40
CA PRO A 71 13.63 13.78 -17.37
C PRO A 71 13.26 15.22 -16.98
N ASN A 72 12.55 15.94 -17.84
CA ASN A 72 12.19 17.35 -17.63
C ASN A 72 10.72 17.53 -17.19
N LEU A 73 9.94 16.46 -17.09
CA LEU A 73 8.58 16.52 -16.57
C LEU A 73 8.63 16.25 -15.07
N MET A 74 8.37 17.27 -14.26
CA MET A 74 8.17 17.07 -12.83
C MET A 74 6.82 16.37 -12.60
N PRO A 75 6.80 15.15 -12.00
CA PRO A 75 5.55 14.42 -11.73
C PRO A 75 4.61 15.16 -10.79
N ILE A 76 5.17 16.03 -9.94
CA ILE A 76 4.45 16.92 -9.03
C ILE A 76 5.00 18.31 -9.30
N ALA A 77 4.13 19.26 -9.68
CA ALA A 77 4.54 20.63 -9.85
C ALA A 77 5.02 21.18 -8.49
N SER A 78 6.30 21.54 -8.40
CA SER A 78 6.79 22.36 -7.29
C SER A 78 5.97 23.65 -7.28
N SER A 79 5.40 24.01 -6.13
CA SER A 79 4.62 25.25 -5.98
C SER A 79 5.44 26.51 -6.28
N GLU A 80 6.76 26.37 -6.45
CA GLU A 80 7.68 27.42 -6.92
C GLU A 80 7.36 27.91 -8.33
N SER A 81 6.67 27.11 -9.15
CA SER A 81 6.27 27.49 -10.51
C SER A 81 5.00 28.35 -10.57
N GLN A 82 4.32 28.60 -9.45
CA GLN A 82 3.20 29.53 -9.35
C GLN A 82 3.69 30.82 -8.69
N GLY A 83 3.93 31.85 -9.49
CA GLY A 83 4.31 33.20 -9.07
C GLY A 83 3.22 33.95 -8.30
N ALA A 84 2.70 33.37 -7.22
CA ALA A 84 1.71 33.97 -6.35
C ALA A 84 2.07 33.70 -4.88
N ILE A 85 2.65 34.70 -4.23
CA ILE A 85 2.75 34.88 -2.77
C ILE A 85 3.15 33.60 -2.02
N ALA A 86 4.44 33.26 -2.07
CA ALA A 86 5.02 32.24 -1.22
C ALA A 86 4.87 32.64 0.26
N ARG A 87 3.77 32.22 0.90
CA ARG A 87 3.82 31.94 2.33
C ARG A 87 4.81 30.78 2.48
N PRO A 88 5.79 30.83 3.40
CA PRO A 88 6.65 29.69 3.60
C PRO A 88 5.75 28.52 3.98
N ALA A 89 5.64 27.51 3.11
CA ALA A 89 4.86 26.29 3.35
C ALA A 89 5.38 25.49 4.55
N ASN A 90 6.50 25.93 5.14
CA ASN A 90 7.12 25.44 6.36
C ASN A 90 6.83 26.32 7.59
N GLN A 91 5.71 27.05 7.64
CA GLN A 91 5.19 27.48 8.95
C GLN A 91 4.48 26.31 9.62
N GLY A 92 5.26 25.35 10.11
CA GLY A 92 4.78 24.33 11.02
C GLY A 92 4.17 24.98 12.27
N ASN A 93 3.20 24.32 12.89
CA ASN A 93 2.59 24.77 14.15
C ASN A 93 3.53 24.66 15.38
N GLY A 94 4.84 24.61 15.16
CA GLY A 94 5.88 24.36 16.17
C GLY A 94 6.21 22.88 16.42
N ARG A 95 5.52 21.94 15.77
CA ARG A 95 5.86 20.50 15.84
C ARG A 95 7.05 20.18 14.93
N LEU A 96 7.90 19.27 15.39
CA LEU A 96 9.05 18.77 14.64
C LEU A 96 8.57 17.77 13.58
N ALA A 97 8.99 17.91 12.33
CA ALA A 97 8.79 16.89 11.30
C ALA A 97 10.09 16.09 11.12
N VAL A 98 10.02 14.77 11.18
CA VAL A 98 11.20 13.89 11.08
C VAL A 98 11.17 13.11 9.77
N PHE A 99 12.05 13.49 8.84
CA PHE A 99 12.24 12.78 7.57
C PHE A 99 13.47 11.88 7.67
N VAL A 100 13.30 10.60 7.34
CA VAL A 100 14.38 9.60 7.36
C VAL A 100 14.53 8.98 5.98
N LYS A 101 15.76 8.58 5.66
CA LYS A 101 15.98 7.68 4.52
C LYS A 101 15.62 6.26 4.92
N ASP A 102 15.24 5.48 3.92
CA ASP A 102 15.10 4.03 4.10
C ASP A 102 16.45 3.42 4.53
N ASP A 103 16.39 2.36 5.33
CA ASP A 103 17.56 1.68 5.93
C ASP A 103 18.55 2.61 6.67
N CYS A 104 18.03 3.40 7.62
CA CYS A 104 18.85 4.24 8.51
C CYS A 104 18.73 3.79 9.99
N PRO A 105 19.57 2.85 10.47
CA PRO A 105 19.54 2.38 11.85
C PRO A 105 19.76 3.51 12.87
N GLU A 106 20.66 4.45 12.58
CA GLU A 106 20.92 5.61 13.44
C GLU A 106 19.69 6.52 13.57
N CYS A 107 18.94 6.70 12.47
CA CYS A 107 17.69 7.45 12.47
C CYS A 107 16.67 6.79 13.42
N SER A 108 16.59 5.46 13.43
CA SER A 108 15.68 4.73 14.33
C SER A 108 16.01 4.96 15.81
N VAL A 109 17.31 5.00 16.16
CA VAL A 109 17.77 5.30 17.52
C VAL A 109 17.39 6.73 17.91
N ARG A 110 17.59 7.69 16.99
CA ARG A 110 17.25 9.09 17.24
C ARG A 110 15.74 9.31 17.39
N VAL A 111 14.92 8.68 16.56
CA VAL A 111 13.45 8.73 16.64
C VAL A 111 12.97 8.15 17.98
N LYS A 112 13.51 7.00 18.41
CA LYS A 112 13.21 6.41 19.72
C LYS A 112 13.60 7.33 20.88
N ALA A 113 14.74 8.02 20.78
CA ALA A 113 15.16 8.98 21.78
C ALA A 113 14.20 10.18 21.87
N LEU A 114 13.71 10.70 20.74
CA LEU A 114 12.70 11.76 20.71
C LEU A 114 11.39 11.31 21.35
N GLN A 115 10.96 10.07 21.10
CA GLN A 115 9.77 9.48 21.74
C GLN A 115 9.93 9.35 23.26
N ALA A 116 11.10 8.88 23.73
CA ALA A 116 11.39 8.74 25.15
C ALA A 116 11.38 10.09 25.90
N GLN A 117 11.79 11.16 25.21
CA GLN A 117 11.73 12.53 25.72
C GLN A 117 10.32 13.14 25.68
N LYS A 118 9.32 12.40 25.18
CA LYS A 118 7.96 12.90 24.94
C LYS A 118 7.91 14.16 24.07
N GLN A 119 8.92 14.34 23.21
CA GLN A 119 8.93 15.42 22.24
C GLN A 119 7.83 15.12 21.20
N PRO A 120 6.86 16.03 20.96
CA PRO A 120 5.89 15.85 19.88
C PRO A 120 6.58 16.03 18.53
N PHE A 121 6.44 15.04 17.65
CA PHE A 121 6.89 15.11 16.26
C PHE A 121 5.95 14.34 15.34
N ASP A 122 6.00 14.70 14.06
CA ASP A 122 5.27 14.05 12.98
C ASP A 122 6.27 13.17 12.18
N VAL A 123 5.80 12.01 11.74
CA VAL A 123 6.53 11.01 10.92
C VAL A 123 5.89 10.84 9.56
#